data_AF-X1R712-F1
#
_entry.id   AF-X1R712-F1
#
_cell.length_a   1.000
_cell.length_b   1.000
_cell.length_c   1.000
_cell.angle_alpha   90.00
_cell.angle_beta   90.00
_cell.angle_gamma   90.00
#
_symmetry.space_group_name_H-M   'P 1'
#
loop_
_entity.id
_entity.type
_entity.pdbx_description
1 polymer ?
#
loop_
_entity_poly.entity_id
_entity_poly.type
_entity_poly.pdbx_seq_one_letter_code
_entity_poly.pdbx_strand_id
1 'polypeptide(L)'
;MINDFFQQIYFQNRVIDYIIAISFFILLVISIQIIKSIILKLLKAWAKKTTTTVDDKFVKVFEQKIKPFLNLIYFGAFYISIKRLTMDSQIERFFNIFVIVLLTFFGIRFLLSITIYGLETYWVKKEKDKAKKQALKGIITIIKIIVWSIFLIILLDNLGIKISALVAGLGIGGIAIALAAQTVLGDLFSYFIIFFDRPFEIGDFIVIGDYR
;
A
#
# COMPACT_ATOMS: atom_id res chain seq x y z
N MET A 1 4.23 -29.30 43.90
CA MET A 1 3.71 -30.07 42.75
C MET A 1 3.26 -29.18 41.59
N ILE A 2 2.25 -28.31 41.73
CA ILE A 2 1.81 -27.45 40.61
C ILE A 2 2.86 -26.37 40.24
N ASN A 3 3.50 -25.75 41.23
CA ASN A 3 4.54 -24.73 40.98
C ASN A 3 5.81 -25.31 40.33
N ASP A 4 6.14 -26.57 40.57
CA ASP A 4 7.33 -27.21 40.02
C ASP A 4 7.17 -27.50 38.51
N PHE A 5 5.93 -27.80 38.08
CA PHE A 5 5.60 -27.98 36.67
C PHE A 5 5.72 -26.67 35.88
N PHE A 6 5.29 -25.53 36.44
CA PHE A 6 5.37 -24.24 35.77
C PHE A 6 6.79 -23.69 35.61
N GLN A 7 7.74 -24.19 36.41
CA GLN A 7 9.14 -23.79 36.37
C GLN A 7 10.03 -24.72 35.53
N GLN A 8 9.50 -25.81 34.97
CA GLN A 8 10.26 -26.65 34.05
C GLN A 8 10.69 -25.86 32.82
N ILE A 9 11.98 -25.96 32.47
CA ILE A 9 12.58 -25.25 31.35
C ILE A 9 12.60 -26.19 30.15
N TYR A 10 11.92 -25.80 29.09
CA TYR A 10 11.96 -26.44 27.78
C TYR A 10 12.43 -25.42 26.75
N PHE A 11 13.42 -25.76 25.93
CA PHE A 11 13.98 -24.86 24.91
C PHE A 11 14.26 -23.44 25.43
N GLN A 12 14.98 -23.34 26.55
CA GLN A 12 15.35 -22.09 27.24
C GLN A 12 14.19 -21.25 27.83
N ASN A 13 12.95 -21.71 27.70
CA ASN A 13 11.76 -21.03 28.20
C ASN A 13 11.08 -21.85 29.31
N ARG A 14 10.44 -21.20 30.27
CA ARG A 14 9.63 -21.90 31.27
C ARG A 14 8.27 -22.24 30.70
N VAL A 15 7.63 -23.31 31.20
CA VAL A 15 6.25 -23.67 30.82
C VAL A 15 5.29 -22.48 30.97
N ILE A 16 5.49 -21.63 31.99
CA ILE A 16 4.69 -20.42 32.19
C ILE A 16 4.84 -19.40 31.05
N ASP A 17 6.02 -19.29 30.42
CA ASP A 17 6.29 -18.34 29.35
C ASP A 17 5.50 -18.73 28.08
N TYR A 18 5.36 -20.03 27.81
CA TYR A 18 4.48 -20.55 26.75
C TYR A 18 3.01 -20.25 27.01
N ILE A 19 2.55 -20.41 28.26
CA ILE A 19 1.16 -20.13 28.63
C ILE A 19 0.86 -18.63 28.48
N ILE A 20 1.78 -17.76 28.89
CA ILE A 20 1.67 -16.32 28.70
C ILE A 20 1.61 -15.96 27.21
N ALA A 21 2.47 -16.57 26.39
CA ALA A 21 2.47 -16.34 24.94
C ALA A 21 1.15 -16.76 24.28
N ILE A 22 0.62 -17.95 24.62
CA ILE A 22 -0.66 -18.44 24.09
C ILE A 22 -1.82 -17.56 24.55
N SER A 23 -1.87 -17.20 25.83
CA SER A 23 -2.93 -16.36 26.38
C SER A 23 -2.92 -14.97 25.73
N PHE A 24 -1.73 -14.39 25.53
CA PHE A 24 -1.57 -13.13 24.83
C PHE A 24 -1.99 -13.21 23.35
N PHE A 25 -1.65 -14.28 22.66
CA PHE A 25 -2.08 -14.52 21.28
C PHE A 25 -3.60 -14.54 21.16
N ILE A 26 -4.27 -15.30 22.04
CA ILE A 26 -5.74 -15.39 22.07
C ILE A 26 -6.35 -14.00 22.29
N LEU A 27 -5.82 -13.22 23.24
CA LEU A 27 -6.29 -11.88 23.54
C LEU A 27 -6.14 -10.93 22.34
N LEU A 28 -5.01 -10.98 21.63
CA LEU A 28 -4.81 -10.23 20.39
C LEU A 28 -5.80 -10.63 19.30
N VAL A 29 -6.02 -11.94 19.08
CA VAL A 29 -6.97 -12.45 18.08
C VAL A 29 -8.39 -11.97 18.39
N ILE A 30 -8.83 -12.04 19.64
CA ILE A 30 -10.13 -11.53 20.09
C ILE A 30 -10.22 -10.02 19.82
N SER A 31 -9.17 -9.26 20.18
CA SER A 31 -9.12 -7.81 19.95
C SER A 31 -9.26 -7.47 18.46
N ILE A 32 -8.56 -8.20 17.58
CA ILE A 32 -8.65 -8.05 16.12
C ILE A 32 -10.08 -8.33 15.62
N GLN A 33 -10.74 -9.39 16.13
CA GLN A 33 -12.12 -9.72 15.76
C GLN A 33 -13.12 -8.65 16.19
N ILE A 34 -12.94 -8.07 17.39
CA ILE A 34 -13.76 -6.97 17.91
C ILE A 34 -13.57 -5.73 17.04
N ILE A 35 -12.32 -5.31 16.81
CA ILE A 35 -11.98 -4.13 15.99
C ILE A 35 -12.55 -4.28 14.59
N LYS A 36 -12.35 -5.44 13.95
CA LYS A 36 -12.95 -5.75 12.63
C LYS A 36 -14.46 -5.55 12.65
N SER A 37 -15.13 -6.10 13.65
CA SER A 37 -16.59 -6.03 13.77
C SER A 37 -17.07 -4.59 13.95
N ILE A 38 -16.35 -3.78 14.74
CA ILE A 38 -16.64 -2.36 14.94
C ILE A 38 -16.41 -1.57 13.65
N ILE A 39 -15.26 -1.73 12.99
CA ILE A 39 -14.93 -1.02 11.74
C ILE A 39 -15.96 -1.35 10.66
N LEU A 40 -16.30 -2.63 10.46
CA LEU A 40 -17.29 -3.02 9.46
C LEU A 40 -18.69 -2.48 9.78
N LYS A 41 -19.09 -2.46 11.06
CA LYS A 41 -20.35 -1.84 11.48
C LYS A 41 -20.35 -0.33 11.22
N LEU A 42 -19.26 0.36 11.55
CA LEU A 42 -19.11 1.80 11.36
C LEU A 42 -19.17 2.16 9.86
N LEU A 43 -18.43 1.44 9.02
CA LEU A 43 -18.44 1.61 7.57
C LEU A 43 -19.83 1.34 6.96
N LYS A 44 -20.53 0.29 7.42
CA LYS A 44 -21.91 0.00 6.99
C LYS A 44 -22.90 1.07 7.45
N ALA A 45 -22.73 1.61 8.66
CA ALA A 45 -23.57 2.70 9.17
C ALA A 45 -23.36 4.01 8.40
N TRP A 46 -22.11 4.32 8.01
CA TRP A 46 -21.78 5.50 7.21
C TRP A 46 -22.28 5.37 5.77
N ALA A 47 -22.15 4.19 5.17
CA ALA A 47 -22.70 3.93 3.84
C ALA A 47 -24.23 4.11 3.80
N LYS A 48 -24.96 3.64 4.82
CA LYS A 48 -26.41 3.83 4.91
C LYS A 48 -26.85 5.29 5.08
N LYS A 49 -25.99 6.15 5.64
CA LYS A 49 -26.29 7.59 5.78
C LYS A 49 -26.07 8.38 4.50
N THR A 50 -25.43 7.79 3.49
CA THR A 50 -25.07 8.48 2.25
C THR A 50 -25.96 7.95 1.12
N THR A 51 -26.55 8.85 0.32
CA THR A 51 -27.55 8.51 -0.72
C THR A 51 -26.93 7.98 -2.03
N THR A 52 -25.61 7.75 -2.07
CA THR A 52 -24.88 7.46 -3.31
C THR A 52 -24.61 5.95 -3.47
N THR A 53 -24.94 5.38 -4.64
CA THR A 53 -24.65 3.98 -5.02
C THR A 53 -23.15 3.60 -5.03
N VAL A 54 -22.28 4.59 -4.86
CA VAL A 54 -20.83 4.43 -4.82
C VAL A 54 -20.36 3.93 -3.44
N ASP A 55 -21.07 4.31 -2.38
CA ASP A 55 -20.68 3.99 -0.99
C ASP A 55 -20.90 2.51 -0.66
N ASP A 56 -22.01 1.93 -1.11
CA ASP A 56 -22.30 0.50 -0.94
C ASP A 56 -21.31 -0.40 -1.70
N LYS A 57 -20.86 0.03 -2.89
CA LYS A 57 -19.84 -0.70 -3.67
C LYS A 57 -18.47 -0.61 -3.01
N PHE A 58 -18.12 0.56 -2.46
CA PHE A 58 -16.89 0.75 -1.71
C PHE A 58 -16.83 -0.16 -0.48
N VAL A 59 -17.92 -0.24 0.30
CA VAL A 59 -17.98 -1.13 1.47
C VAL A 59 -17.83 -2.60 1.09
N LYS A 60 -18.49 -3.07 0.01
CA LYS A 60 -18.35 -4.46 -0.45
C LYS A 60 -16.92 -4.78 -0.88
N VAL A 61 -16.25 -3.86 -1.57
CA VAL A 61 -14.87 -4.08 -1.99
C VAL A 61 -13.90 -3.96 -0.84
N PHE A 62 -14.10 -3.03 0.09
CA PHE A 62 -13.35 -2.98 1.33
C PHE A 62 -13.49 -4.31 2.10
N GLU A 63 -14.70 -4.85 2.24
CA GLU A 63 -14.96 -6.13 2.90
C GLU A 63 -14.29 -7.32 2.18
N GLN A 64 -14.25 -7.32 0.84
CA GLN A 64 -13.56 -8.35 0.07
C GLN A 64 -12.03 -8.23 0.11
N LYS A 65 -11.51 -7.00 0.06
CA LYS A 65 -10.06 -6.71 0.01
C LYS A 65 -9.41 -6.73 1.39
N ILE A 66 -10.18 -6.52 2.47
CA ILE A 66 -9.66 -6.58 3.84
C ILE A 66 -9.41 -8.00 4.31
N LYS A 67 -10.10 -9.02 3.77
CA LYS A 67 -9.91 -10.43 4.16
C LYS A 67 -8.44 -10.89 4.11
N PRO A 68 -7.71 -10.75 3.00
CA PRO A 68 -6.29 -11.15 2.96
C PRO A 68 -5.40 -10.29 3.88
N PHE A 69 -5.72 -9.00 4.07
CA PHE A 69 -4.99 -8.14 5.02
C PHE A 69 -5.23 -8.56 6.48
N LEU A 70 -6.44 -9.04 6.79
CA LEU A 70 -6.78 -9.50 8.13
C LEU A 70 -6.03 -10.78 8.49
N ASN A 71 -5.83 -11.68 7.53
CA ASN A 71 -4.98 -12.87 7.69
C ASN A 71 -3.54 -12.49 8.04
N LEU A 72 -3.03 -11.39 7.47
CA LEU A 72 -1.71 -10.85 7.78
C LEU A 72 -1.65 -10.26 9.20
N ILE A 73 -2.67 -9.55 9.66
CA ILE A 73 -2.73 -9.04 11.04
C ILE A 73 -2.72 -10.21 12.03
N TYR A 74 -3.42 -11.31 11.74
CA TYR A 74 -3.35 -12.51 12.58
C TYR A 74 -1.95 -13.13 12.59
N PHE A 75 -1.25 -13.14 11.46
CA PHE A 75 0.14 -13.57 11.40
C PHE A 75 1.08 -12.64 12.20
N GLY A 76 0.84 -11.33 12.16
CA GLY A 76 1.56 -10.35 13.00
C GLY A 76 1.31 -10.56 14.50
N ALA A 77 0.07 -10.85 14.90
CA ALA A 77 -0.28 -11.19 16.28
C ALA A 77 0.42 -12.48 16.75
N PHE A 78 0.50 -13.48 15.89
CA PHE A 78 1.25 -14.71 16.14
C PHE A 78 2.73 -14.43 16.34
N TYR A 79 3.33 -13.61 15.47
CA TYR A 79 4.73 -13.21 15.57
C TYR A 79 5.03 -12.47 16.89
N ILE A 80 4.23 -11.49 17.27
CA ILE A 80 4.40 -10.76 18.55
C ILE A 80 4.31 -11.73 19.74
N SER A 81 3.46 -12.74 19.65
CA SER A 81 3.28 -13.73 20.70
C SER A 81 4.47 -14.68 20.79
N ILE A 82 5.02 -15.13 19.67
CA ILE A 82 6.24 -15.95 19.63
C ILE A 82 7.46 -15.17 20.11
N LYS A 83 7.58 -13.88 19.79
CA LYS A 83 8.72 -13.05 20.23
C LYS A 83 8.83 -12.91 21.76
N ARG A 84 7.76 -13.24 22.50
CA ARG A 84 7.82 -13.30 23.97
C ARG A 84 8.61 -14.50 24.50
N LEU A 85 8.82 -15.52 23.68
CA LEU A 85 9.67 -16.66 23.98
C LEU A 85 11.12 -16.30 23.64
N THR A 86 12.04 -16.68 24.51
CA THR A 86 13.47 -16.56 24.24
C THR A 86 13.85 -17.50 23.10
N MET A 87 14.37 -16.95 22.01
CA MET A 87 14.86 -17.70 20.86
C MET A 87 16.34 -17.40 20.64
N ASP A 88 17.02 -18.30 19.92
CA ASP A 88 18.37 -18.02 19.44
C ASP A 88 18.39 -16.78 18.54
N SER A 89 19.43 -15.97 18.70
CA SER A 89 19.59 -14.68 18.01
C SER A 89 19.52 -14.77 16.47
N GLN A 90 19.97 -15.88 15.87
CA GLN A 90 19.94 -16.04 14.42
C GLN A 90 18.51 -16.36 13.92
N ILE A 91 17.80 -17.22 14.65
CA ILE A 91 16.42 -17.59 14.34
C ILE A 91 15.50 -16.37 14.50
N GLU A 92 15.68 -15.59 15.56
CA GLU A 92 14.93 -14.36 15.76
C GLU A 92 15.12 -13.38 14.60
N ARG A 93 16.38 -13.15 14.16
CA ARG A 93 16.67 -12.25 13.04
C ARG A 93 16.02 -12.71 11.74
N PHE A 94 16.10 -13.99 11.41
CA PHE A 94 15.48 -14.54 10.20
C PHE A 94 13.96 -14.39 10.22
N PHE A 95 13.32 -14.75 11.34
CA PHE A 95 11.87 -14.58 11.52
C PHE A 95 11.44 -13.11 11.45
N ASN A 96 12.20 -12.20 12.06
CA ASN A 96 11.93 -10.76 12.03
C ASN A 96 11.93 -10.23 10.59
N ILE A 97 12.97 -10.56 9.81
CA ILE A 97 13.07 -10.15 8.40
C ILE A 97 11.90 -10.75 7.61
N PHE A 98 11.63 -12.06 7.75
CA PHE A 98 10.54 -12.73 7.04
C PHE A 98 9.17 -12.07 7.29
N VAL A 99 8.89 -11.72 8.56
CA VAL A 99 7.64 -11.06 8.94
C VAL A 99 7.56 -9.64 8.39
N ILE A 100 8.64 -8.85 8.45
CA ILE A 100 8.68 -7.50 7.89
C ILE A 100 8.45 -7.53 6.38
N VAL A 101 9.05 -8.49 5.68
CA VAL A 101 8.87 -8.70 4.24
C VAL A 101 7.41 -9.03 3.91
N LEU A 102 6.80 -9.97 4.62
CA LEU A 102 5.40 -10.31 4.44
C LEU A 102 4.48 -9.12 4.75
N LEU A 103 4.71 -8.43 5.86
CA LEU A 103 3.91 -7.26 6.27
C LEU A 103 3.96 -6.17 5.20
N THR A 104 5.15 -5.85 4.71
CA THR A 104 5.36 -4.82 3.68
C THR A 104 4.75 -5.25 2.35
N PHE A 105 4.95 -6.49 1.89
CA PHE A 105 4.41 -7.01 0.64
C PHE A 105 2.87 -6.95 0.61
N PHE A 106 2.23 -7.51 1.65
CA PHE A 106 0.77 -7.51 1.73
C PHE A 106 0.19 -6.12 2.01
N GLY A 107 0.88 -5.29 2.79
CA GLY A 107 0.51 -3.89 3.04
C GLY A 107 0.47 -3.06 1.76
N ILE A 108 1.54 -3.11 0.96
CA ILE A 108 1.60 -2.41 -0.34
C ILE A 108 0.57 -2.96 -1.31
N ARG A 109 0.39 -4.28 -1.38
CA ARG A 109 -0.64 -4.89 -2.23
C ARG A 109 -2.05 -4.42 -1.83
N PHE A 110 -2.31 -4.28 -0.54
CA PHE A 110 -3.59 -3.79 -0.03
C PHE A 110 -3.80 -2.31 -0.41
N LEU A 111 -2.82 -1.45 -0.15
CA LEU A 111 -2.86 -0.03 -0.53
C LEU A 111 -3.08 0.14 -2.03
N LEU A 112 -2.29 -0.56 -2.85
CA LEU A 112 -2.46 -0.58 -4.31
C LEU A 112 -3.87 -1.01 -4.69
N SER A 113 -4.38 -2.09 -4.09
CA SER A 113 -5.71 -2.59 -4.44
C SER A 113 -6.82 -1.60 -4.11
N ILE A 114 -6.70 -0.78 -3.06
CA ILE A 114 -7.66 0.26 -2.72
C ILE A 114 -7.57 1.41 -3.72
N THR A 115 -6.36 1.95 -3.92
CA THR A 115 -6.12 3.08 -4.82
C THR A 115 -6.55 2.77 -6.25
N ILE A 116 -6.16 1.60 -6.78
CA ILE A 116 -6.53 1.17 -8.13
C ILE A 116 -8.03 0.96 -8.25
N TYR A 117 -8.67 0.33 -7.27
CA TYR A 117 -10.11 0.10 -7.32
C TYR A 117 -10.91 1.42 -7.33
N GLY A 118 -10.46 2.41 -6.54
CA GLY A 118 -10.99 3.77 -6.57
C GLY A 118 -10.85 4.37 -7.97
N LEU A 119 -9.62 4.45 -8.49
CA LEU A 119 -9.35 5.02 -9.80
C LEU A 119 -10.14 4.31 -10.94
N GLU A 120 -10.21 2.98 -10.92
CA GLU A 120 -10.95 2.23 -11.94
C GLU A 120 -12.45 2.50 -11.88
N THR A 121 -13.02 2.62 -10.68
CA THR A 121 -14.45 2.80 -10.51
C THR A 121 -14.88 4.23 -10.79
N TYR A 122 -14.08 5.22 -10.40
CA TYR A 122 -14.40 6.62 -10.58
C TYR A 122 -14.04 7.15 -11.97
N TRP A 123 -12.87 6.80 -12.52
CA TRP A 123 -12.37 7.39 -13.76
C TRP A 123 -12.57 6.44 -14.96
N VAL A 124 -12.11 5.19 -14.85
CA VAL A 124 -12.08 4.25 -15.99
C VAL A 124 -13.47 3.74 -16.39
N LYS A 125 -14.37 3.52 -15.42
CA LYS A 125 -15.74 3.03 -15.70
C LYS A 125 -16.71 4.12 -16.13
N LYS A 126 -16.45 5.38 -15.78
CA LYS A 126 -17.27 6.53 -16.22
C LYS A 126 -16.93 6.97 -17.64
N GLU A 127 -15.69 6.75 -18.07
CA GLU A 127 -15.23 7.09 -19.40
C GLU A 127 -15.83 6.16 -20.46
N LYS A 128 -16.54 6.74 -21.44
CA LYS A 128 -17.16 6.02 -22.56
C LYS A 128 -16.22 5.91 -23.74
N ASP A 129 -15.30 6.87 -23.88
CA ASP A 129 -14.29 6.88 -24.93
C ASP A 129 -13.26 5.77 -24.70
N LYS A 130 -13.11 4.88 -25.70
CA LYS A 130 -12.17 3.75 -25.64
C LYS A 130 -10.71 4.22 -25.55
N ALA A 131 -10.33 5.28 -26.25
CA ALA A 131 -8.96 5.80 -26.27
C ALA A 131 -8.60 6.41 -24.92
N LYS A 132 -9.47 7.27 -24.35
CA LYS A 132 -9.26 7.84 -23.02
C LYS A 132 -9.21 6.75 -21.94
N LYS A 133 -10.08 5.75 -22.03
CA LYS A 133 -10.07 4.60 -21.12
C LYS A 133 -8.76 3.81 -21.17
N GLN A 134 -8.18 3.65 -22.35
CA GLN A 134 -6.88 2.99 -22.53
C GLN A 134 -5.75 3.84 -21.93
N ALA A 135 -5.76 5.15 -22.14
CA ALA A 135 -4.80 6.07 -21.52
C ALA A 135 -4.86 5.99 -19.98
N LEU A 136 -6.05 6.01 -19.39
CA LEU A 136 -6.23 5.86 -17.94
C LEU A 136 -5.70 4.53 -17.39
N LYS A 137 -5.92 3.43 -18.12
CA LYS A 137 -5.32 2.12 -17.78
C LYS A 137 -3.81 2.11 -17.89
N GLY A 138 -3.24 2.84 -18.85
CA GLY A 138 -1.81 3.07 -18.99
C GLY A 138 -1.23 3.74 -17.74
N ILE A 139 -1.86 4.83 -17.29
CA ILE A 139 -1.47 5.55 -16.07
C ILE A 139 -1.51 4.62 -14.84
N ILE A 140 -2.57 3.85 -14.68
CA ILE A 140 -2.69 2.87 -13.59
C ILE A 140 -1.55 1.83 -13.63
N THR A 141 -1.17 1.39 -14.83
CA THR A 141 -0.04 0.46 -15.00
C THR A 141 1.28 1.09 -14.58
N ILE A 142 1.53 2.33 -14.97
CA ILE A 142 2.74 3.08 -14.59
C ILE A 142 2.81 3.24 -13.06
N ILE A 143 1.70 3.59 -12.40
CA ILE A 143 1.62 3.68 -10.94
C ILE A 143 1.98 2.34 -10.28
N LYS A 144 1.47 1.21 -10.81
CA LYS A 144 1.84 -0.12 -10.30
C LYS A 144 3.33 -0.38 -10.42
N ILE A 145 3.93 -0.08 -11.58
CA ILE A 145 5.36 -0.29 -11.81
C ILE A 145 6.20 0.50 -10.81
N ILE A 146 5.85 1.78 -10.58
CA ILE A 146 6.56 2.65 -9.62
C ILE A 146 6.47 2.07 -8.21
N VAL A 147 5.26 1.72 -7.75
CA VAL A 147 5.07 1.20 -6.40
C VAL A 147 5.77 -0.15 -6.20
N TRP A 148 5.71 -1.05 -7.19
CA TRP A 148 6.46 -2.32 -7.13
C TRP A 148 7.97 -2.11 -7.14
N SER A 149 8.47 -1.12 -7.87
CA SER A 149 9.90 -0.77 -7.88
C SER A 149 10.34 -0.27 -6.51
N ILE A 150 9.56 0.62 -5.87
CA ILE A 150 9.83 1.10 -4.51
C ILE A 150 9.80 -0.06 -3.51
N PHE A 151 8.80 -0.95 -3.62
CA PHE A 151 8.73 -2.15 -2.79
C PHE A 151 9.99 -3.01 -2.92
N LEU A 152 10.46 -3.24 -4.14
CA LEU A 152 11.66 -4.03 -4.39
C LEU A 152 12.90 -3.40 -3.73
N ILE A 153 13.04 -2.08 -3.78
CA ILE A 153 14.15 -1.38 -3.11
C ILE A 153 14.08 -1.57 -1.60
N ILE A 154 12.91 -1.33 -0.98
CA ILE A 154 12.71 -1.50 0.46
C ILE A 154 12.99 -2.95 0.87
N LEU A 155 12.55 -3.91 0.07
CA LEU A 155 12.79 -5.33 0.30
C LEU A 155 14.29 -5.65 0.32
N LEU A 156 15.03 -5.19 -0.68
CA LEU A 156 16.47 -5.41 -0.78
C LEU A 156 17.24 -4.74 0.36
N ASP A 157 16.82 -3.54 0.79
CA ASP A 157 17.39 -2.84 1.94
C ASP A 157 17.22 -3.64 3.24
N ASN A 158 16.03 -4.19 3.48
CA ASN A 158 15.76 -5.06 4.64
C ASN A 158 16.57 -6.37 4.63
N LEU A 159 16.96 -6.85 3.44
CA LEU A 159 17.86 -7.99 3.29
C LEU A 159 19.34 -7.63 3.52
N GLY A 160 19.64 -6.36 3.80
CA GLY A 160 21.01 -5.85 4.01
C GLY A 160 21.78 -5.59 2.72
N ILE A 161 21.10 -5.57 1.56
CA ILE A 161 21.71 -5.25 0.28
C ILE A 161 21.83 -3.73 0.18
N LYS A 162 23.01 -3.24 -0.19
CA LYS A 162 23.24 -1.80 -0.38
C LYS A 162 22.39 -1.28 -1.54
N ILE A 163 21.33 -0.54 -1.22
CA ILE A 163 20.42 0.04 -2.22
C ILE A 163 20.97 1.27 -2.94
N SER A 164 22.11 1.83 -2.50
CA SER A 164 22.68 3.05 -3.08
C SER A 164 22.92 2.93 -4.59
N ALA A 165 23.42 1.78 -5.06
CA ALA A 165 23.65 1.54 -6.48
C ALA A 165 22.33 1.45 -7.28
N LEU A 166 21.29 0.82 -6.71
CA LEU A 166 19.97 0.70 -7.34
C LEU A 166 19.27 2.06 -7.43
N VAL A 167 19.30 2.83 -6.33
CA VAL A 167 18.74 4.18 -6.29
C VAL A 167 19.48 5.11 -7.25
N ALA A 168 20.82 5.02 -7.31
CA ALA A 168 21.62 5.77 -8.29
C ALA A 168 21.26 5.39 -9.74
N GLY A 169 21.12 4.10 -10.04
CA GLY A 169 20.71 3.61 -11.36
C GLY A 169 19.30 4.07 -11.76
N LEU A 170 18.35 4.04 -10.82
CA LEU A 170 17.00 4.58 -11.01
C LEU A 170 17.02 6.10 -11.18
N GLY A 171 17.93 6.81 -10.52
CA GLY A 171 18.15 8.24 -10.73
C GLY A 171 18.57 8.55 -12.16
N ILE A 172 19.57 7.83 -12.68
CA ILE A 172 20.02 7.97 -14.08
C ILE A 172 18.91 7.58 -15.06
N GLY A 173 18.20 6.49 -14.80
CA GLY A 173 17.03 6.08 -15.59
C GLY A 173 15.91 7.13 -15.58
N GLY A 174 15.68 7.77 -14.44
CA GLY A 174 14.74 8.88 -14.28
C GLY A 174 15.12 10.10 -15.13
N ILE A 175 16.42 10.40 -15.24
CA ILE A 175 16.92 11.46 -16.13
C ILE A 175 16.61 11.11 -17.59
N ALA A 176 16.86 9.87 -18.03
CA ALA A 176 16.55 9.45 -19.39
C ALA A 176 15.05 9.58 -19.70
N ILE A 177 14.17 9.20 -18.76
CA ILE A 177 12.72 9.37 -18.89
C ILE A 177 12.35 10.86 -18.93
N ALA A 178 12.95 11.69 -18.09
CA ALA A 178 12.69 13.13 -18.06
C ALA A 178 13.09 13.81 -19.37
N LEU A 179 14.22 13.44 -19.96
CA LEU A 179 14.66 13.91 -21.27
C LEU A 179 13.70 13.46 -22.38
N ALA A 180 13.25 12.20 -22.35
CA ALA A 180 12.27 11.71 -23.31
C ALA A 180 10.91 12.43 -23.19
N ALA A 181 10.53 12.84 -21.98
CA ALA A 181 9.29 13.56 -21.70
C ALA A 181 9.42 15.09 -21.81
N GLN A 182 10.62 15.62 -22.10
CA GLN A 182 10.92 17.05 -22.01
C GLN A 182 9.99 17.91 -22.86
N THR A 183 9.70 17.51 -24.11
CA THR A 183 8.79 18.24 -25.01
C THR A 183 7.39 18.33 -24.42
N VAL A 184 6.85 17.21 -23.93
CA VAL A 184 5.49 17.14 -23.35
C VAL A 184 5.39 18.02 -22.09
N LEU A 185 6.42 18.00 -21.24
CA LEU A 185 6.47 18.87 -20.07
C LEU A 185 6.57 20.35 -20.47
N GLY A 186 7.34 20.67 -21.51
CA GLY A 186 7.44 22.03 -22.06
C GLY A 186 6.09 22.56 -22.56
N ASP A 187 5.34 21.74 -23.29
CA ASP A 187 4.00 22.10 -23.77
C ASP A 187 3.03 22.32 -22.60
N LEU A 188 3.10 21.49 -21.56
CA LEU A 188 2.28 21.62 -20.36
C LEU A 188 2.59 22.89 -19.56
N PHE A 189 3.87 23.26 -19.43
CA PHE A 189 4.24 24.52 -18.80
C PHE A 189 3.80 25.72 -19.64
N SER A 190 3.92 25.64 -20.97
CA SER A 190 3.43 26.68 -21.89
C SER A 190 1.92 26.89 -21.73
N TYR A 191 1.16 25.79 -21.62
CA TYR A 191 -0.27 25.86 -21.32
C TYR A 191 -0.55 26.54 -19.98
N PHE A 192 0.19 26.21 -18.91
CA PHE A 192 0.00 26.88 -17.62
C PHE A 192 0.31 28.37 -17.68
N ILE A 193 1.38 28.78 -18.36
CA ILE A 193 1.73 30.19 -18.54
C ILE A 193 0.59 30.93 -19.24
N ILE A 194 0.11 30.40 -20.39
CA ILE A 194 -1.02 31.00 -21.10
C ILE A 194 -2.27 31.07 -20.23
N PHE A 195 -2.54 30.02 -19.44
CA PHE A 195 -3.72 29.98 -18.58
C PHE A 195 -3.68 30.99 -17.43
N PHE A 196 -2.52 31.16 -16.79
CA PHE A 196 -2.36 32.05 -15.65
C PHE A 196 -2.15 33.50 -16.06
N ASP A 197 -1.27 33.75 -17.03
CA ASP A 197 -0.93 35.11 -17.45
C ASP A 197 -1.95 35.69 -18.44
N ARG A 198 -2.82 34.83 -18.99
CA ARG A 198 -3.87 35.18 -19.98
C ARG A 198 -3.40 36.25 -20.98
N PRO A 199 -2.32 36.00 -21.73
CA PRO A 199 -1.75 36.99 -22.65
C PRO A 199 -2.70 37.38 -23.80
N PHE A 200 -3.80 36.64 -23.97
CA PHE A 200 -4.88 36.89 -24.92
C PHE A 200 -6.18 36.26 -24.40
N GLU A 201 -7.31 36.80 -24.81
CA GLU A 201 -8.65 36.34 -24.46
C GLU A 201 -9.39 35.71 -25.66
N ILE A 202 -10.51 35.05 -25.38
CA ILE A 202 -11.33 34.41 -26.41
C ILE A 202 -11.97 35.50 -27.27
N GLY A 203 -11.58 35.57 -28.54
CA GLY A 203 -12.04 36.57 -29.50
C GLY A 203 -10.93 37.49 -29.99
N ASP A 204 -9.77 37.47 -29.36
CA ASP A 204 -8.62 38.25 -29.79
C ASP A 204 -8.02 37.68 -31.09
N PHE A 205 -7.70 38.57 -32.02
CA PHE A 205 -6.87 38.25 -33.17
C PHE A 205 -5.40 38.27 -32.72
N ILE A 206 -4.77 37.10 -32.75
CA ILE A 206 -3.37 36.92 -32.34
C ILE A 206 -2.53 36.47 -33.53
N VAL A 207 -1.30 36.98 -33.61
CA VAL A 207 -0.30 36.59 -34.61
C VAL A 207 0.78 35.80 -33.90
N ILE A 208 1.02 34.56 -34.32
CA ILE A 208 1.99 33.66 -33.68
C ILE A 208 3.07 33.31 -34.70
N GLY A 209 4.29 33.81 -34.49
CA GLY A 209 5.38 33.64 -35.43
C GLY A 209 5.03 34.20 -36.82
N ASP A 210 5.16 33.37 -37.85
CA ASP A 210 4.84 33.73 -39.24
C ASP A 210 3.37 33.50 -39.62
N TYR A 211 2.55 32.99 -38.70
CA TYR A 211 1.13 32.76 -38.95
C TYR A 211 0.34 34.05 -38.64
N ARG A 212 -0.07 34.72 -39.72
CA ARG A 212 -1.00 35.87 -39.73
C ARG A 212 -2.44 35.41 -39.94
#